data_AF-A0A5B0T9L5-F1
#
_entry.id   AF-A0A5B0T9L5-F1
#
_cell.length_a   1.000
_cell.length_b   1.000
_cell.length_c   1.000
_cell.angle_alpha   90.00
_cell.angle_beta   90.00
_cell.angle_gamma   90.00
#
_symmetry.space_group_name_H-M   'P 1'
#
loop_
_entity.id
_entity.type
_entity.pdbx_description
1 polymer ?
#
loop_
_entity_poly.entity_id
_entity_poly.type
_entity_poly.pdbx_seq_one_letter_code
_entity_poly.pdbx_strand_id
1 'polypeptide(L)'
;MSLLLALIAIIFAGRLILKKYHPQSVLLLTGIVLLLIAHFSGMTSLSGLVKKSTGFGPFDAFEFIRDTLSVRLGGLGLQIMLIGGFATYMSAIGASQVLVRVTSRPLQRLNSPYLLLGLALLLGQFLSLFISSATGLGLLLMATLYPLLTRLGCSRAAVAAVIASTCAVEFGPGSGNSVLAAKTAGIEVVNYFVQDQLPIVVPVILFIALLHIVVQRFFDRRESGDNAAQQMQTLTATDEADAPIAWLFLPMLPLVLMLVCSDLVFSSLKITLDTAVLISLAITLVCEYCRHRKAREVMAGVQKVFDSMGSVFATVVTLIIAGEVFSAGLKAIGAVDALLSLSGEFGLSAASIILLMTLITFAISALMGSGNAAFFSFAPMVPDISRHIGSDIAVMMLPIQISAGIGRTLSPIAGVIIAIAGIAGVSPVDIVKRTAIPMLGGWLLMIALTFARSGHLLAVLPWLAVLVLLMVGGYFWQRRRKQQLAVQ
;
A
#
# COMPACT_ATOMS: atom_id res chain seq x y z
N MET A 1 -32.85 -0.95 7.91
CA MET A 1 -32.83 -1.85 6.72
C MET A 1 -31.54 -1.69 5.91
N SER A 2 -31.15 -0.47 5.55
CA SER A 2 -29.90 -0.16 4.81
C SER A 2 -28.63 -0.79 5.40
N LEU A 3 -28.45 -0.70 6.72
CA LEU A 3 -27.31 -1.29 7.42
C LEU A 3 -27.27 -2.81 7.39
N LEU A 4 -28.43 -3.47 7.40
CA LEU A 4 -28.51 -4.92 7.28
C LEU A 4 -28.10 -5.36 5.87
N LEU A 5 -28.59 -4.66 4.85
CA LEU A 5 -28.19 -4.88 3.45
C LEU A 5 -26.69 -4.66 3.26
N ALA A 6 -26.14 -3.58 3.85
CA ALA A 6 -24.71 -3.30 3.84
C ALA A 6 -23.90 -4.41 4.52
N LEU A 7 -24.33 -4.87 5.70
CA LEU A 7 -23.68 -5.95 6.43
C LEU A 7 -23.67 -7.25 5.62
N ILE A 8 -24.80 -7.61 5.01
CA ILE A 8 -24.91 -8.78 4.13
C ILE A 8 -23.95 -8.66 2.95
N ALA A 9 -23.92 -7.51 2.28
CA ALA A 9 -23.05 -7.26 1.15
C ALA A 9 -21.56 -7.34 1.54
N ILE A 10 -21.16 -6.75 2.67
CA ILE A 10 -19.78 -6.80 3.18
C ILE A 10 -19.40 -8.24 3.54
N ILE A 11 -20.27 -9.00 4.23
CA ILE A 11 -20.02 -10.40 4.57
C ILE A 11 -19.91 -11.25 3.31
N PHE A 12 -20.80 -11.04 2.33
CA PHE A 12 -20.78 -11.74 1.06
C PHE A 12 -19.48 -11.48 0.28
N ALA A 13 -19.15 -10.20 0.07
CA ALA A 13 -17.94 -9.81 -0.64
C ALA A 13 -16.69 -10.32 0.08
N GLY A 14 -16.60 -10.09 1.40
CA GLY A 14 -15.52 -10.58 2.24
C GLY A 14 -15.36 -12.10 2.15
N ARG A 15 -16.45 -12.87 2.26
CA ARG A 15 -16.39 -14.34 2.20
C ARG A 15 -15.92 -14.86 0.85
N LEU A 16 -16.38 -14.29 -0.26
CA LEU A 16 -15.94 -14.71 -1.60
C LEU A 16 -14.48 -14.38 -1.82
N ILE A 17 -14.07 -13.18 -1.43
CA ILE A 17 -12.68 -12.75 -1.52
C ILE A 17 -11.77 -13.67 -0.67
N LEU A 18 -12.19 -14.06 0.53
CA LEU A 18 -11.48 -15.04 1.37
C LEU A 18 -11.42 -16.44 0.76
N LYS A 19 -12.41 -16.80 -0.06
CA LYS A 19 -12.40 -18.02 -0.87
C LYS A 19 -11.58 -17.89 -2.16
N LYS A 20 -10.72 -16.86 -2.29
CA LYS A 20 -9.84 -16.61 -3.44
C LYS A 20 -10.56 -16.30 -4.76
N TYR A 21 -11.78 -15.78 -4.70
CA TYR A 21 -12.42 -15.20 -5.88
C TYR A 21 -11.74 -13.85 -6.23
N HIS A 22 -11.73 -13.50 -7.52
CA HIS A 22 -11.14 -12.23 -7.99
C HIS A 22 -11.84 -11.02 -7.34
N PRO A 23 -11.12 -10.18 -6.56
CA PRO A 23 -11.73 -9.08 -5.84
C PRO A 23 -12.46 -8.08 -6.75
N GLN A 24 -11.94 -7.83 -7.95
CA GLN A 24 -12.57 -6.95 -8.94
C GLN A 24 -14.00 -7.41 -9.26
N SER A 25 -14.15 -8.69 -9.62
CA SER A 25 -15.44 -9.27 -10.00
C SER A 25 -16.41 -9.30 -8.82
N VAL A 26 -15.92 -9.64 -7.62
CA VAL A 26 -16.75 -9.70 -6.41
C VAL A 26 -17.28 -8.32 -6.04
N LEU A 27 -16.43 -7.30 -6.01
CA LEU A 27 -16.82 -5.93 -5.68
C LEU A 27 -17.77 -5.34 -6.73
N LEU A 28 -17.47 -5.55 -8.01
CA LEU A 28 -18.32 -5.09 -9.12
C LEU A 28 -19.71 -5.74 -9.04
N LEU A 29 -19.78 -7.07 -8.90
CA LEU A 29 -21.04 -7.80 -8.76
C LEU A 29 -21.84 -7.29 -7.55
N THR A 30 -21.18 -7.17 -6.40
CA THR A 30 -21.83 -6.72 -5.17
C THR A 30 -22.35 -5.30 -5.31
N GLY A 31 -21.57 -4.40 -5.91
CA GLY A 31 -21.99 -3.02 -6.18
C GLY A 31 -23.18 -2.91 -7.12
N ILE A 32 -23.18 -3.66 -8.23
CA ILE A 32 -24.32 -3.72 -9.16
C ILE A 32 -25.57 -4.20 -8.45
N VAL A 33 -25.48 -5.30 -7.68
CA VAL A 33 -26.62 -5.84 -6.94
C VAL A 33 -27.16 -4.80 -5.96
N LEU A 34 -26.30 -4.09 -5.24
CA LEU A 34 -26.72 -3.02 -4.33
C LEU A 34 -27.39 -1.84 -5.05
N LEU A 35 -26.85 -1.40 -6.19
CA LEU A 35 -27.47 -0.36 -7.02
C LEU A 35 -28.87 -0.77 -7.50
N LEU A 36 -29.03 -2.01 -7.96
CA LEU A 36 -30.33 -2.54 -8.38
C LEU A 36 -31.31 -2.64 -7.19
N ILE A 37 -30.85 -3.09 -6.02
CA ILE A 37 -31.68 -3.11 -4.81
C ILE A 37 -32.13 -1.69 -4.45
N ALA A 38 -31.22 -0.70 -4.49
CA ALA A 38 -31.55 0.69 -4.22
C ALA A 38 -32.62 1.24 -5.19
N HIS A 39 -32.51 0.89 -6.47
CA HIS A 39 -33.47 1.28 -7.51
C HIS A 39 -34.85 0.67 -7.27
N PHE A 40 -34.93 -0.66 -7.17
CA PHE A 40 -36.21 -1.36 -7.03
C PHE A 40 -36.89 -1.14 -5.68
N SER A 41 -36.11 -0.82 -4.63
CA SER A 41 -36.65 -0.45 -3.32
C SER A 41 -37.07 1.02 -3.23
N GLY A 42 -36.89 1.81 -4.30
CA GLY A 42 -37.21 3.24 -4.32
C GLY A 42 -36.32 4.10 -3.41
N MET A 43 -35.17 3.60 -2.95
CA MET A 43 -34.26 4.33 -2.07
C MET A 43 -33.51 5.43 -2.83
N THR A 44 -33.05 5.12 -4.04
CA THR A 44 -32.30 6.05 -4.88
C THR A 44 -32.67 5.83 -6.35
N SER A 45 -32.88 6.92 -7.09
CA SER A 45 -33.03 6.87 -8.54
C SER A 45 -31.66 6.80 -9.23
N LEU A 46 -31.39 5.71 -9.96
CA LEU A 46 -30.11 5.52 -10.66
C LEU A 46 -29.86 6.54 -11.76
N SER A 47 -30.92 7.11 -12.34
CA SER A 47 -30.81 8.19 -13.34
C SER A 47 -30.07 9.43 -12.82
N GLY A 48 -30.09 9.67 -11.50
CA GLY A 48 -29.34 10.77 -10.86
C GLY A 48 -27.86 10.45 -10.59
N LEU A 49 -27.43 9.21 -10.78
CA LEU A 49 -26.04 8.78 -10.56
C LEU A 49 -25.21 8.77 -11.86
N VAL A 50 -25.85 8.88 -13.01
CA VAL A 50 -25.21 8.80 -14.34
C VAL A 50 -25.23 10.15 -15.05
N LYS A 51 -24.25 10.41 -15.90
CA LYS A 51 -24.16 11.68 -16.66
C LYS A 51 -25.31 11.81 -17.67
N LYS A 52 -25.71 10.69 -18.26
CA LYS A 52 -26.82 10.61 -19.21
C LYS A 52 -27.54 9.28 -19.01
N SER A 53 -28.80 9.34 -18.59
CA SER A 53 -29.63 8.15 -18.43
C SER A 53 -29.83 7.45 -19.78
N THR A 54 -29.86 6.12 -19.72
CA THR A 54 -30.21 5.23 -20.83
C THR A 54 -31.71 5.26 -21.15
N GLY A 55 -32.52 5.86 -20.29
CA GLY A 55 -33.99 5.84 -20.36
C GLY A 55 -34.61 4.62 -19.67
N PHE A 56 -33.81 3.64 -19.23
CA PHE A 56 -34.26 2.48 -18.47
C PHE A 56 -33.46 2.34 -17.18
N GLY A 57 -34.11 2.59 -16.04
CA GLY A 57 -33.46 2.73 -14.72
C GLY A 57 -32.47 1.61 -14.34
N PRO A 58 -32.80 0.32 -14.52
CA PRO A 58 -31.86 -0.77 -14.23
C PRO A 58 -30.60 -0.76 -15.11
N PHE A 59 -30.68 -0.26 -16.36
CA PHE A 59 -29.52 -0.15 -17.24
C PHE A 59 -28.59 1.00 -16.84
N ASP A 60 -29.09 1.99 -16.11
CA ASP A 60 -28.26 3.06 -15.56
C ASP A 60 -27.24 2.53 -14.53
N ALA A 61 -27.44 1.33 -13.96
CA ALA A 61 -26.41 0.66 -13.16
C ALA A 61 -25.17 0.30 -14.01
N PHE A 62 -25.36 -0.10 -15.27
CA PHE A 62 -24.27 -0.40 -16.19
C PHE A 62 -23.70 0.88 -16.81
N GLU A 63 -24.54 1.87 -17.07
CA GLU A 63 -24.08 3.18 -17.53
C GLU A 63 -23.20 3.86 -16.47
N PHE A 64 -23.52 3.71 -15.18
CA PHE A 64 -22.66 4.14 -14.09
C PHE A 64 -21.26 3.53 -14.15
N ILE A 65 -21.16 2.24 -14.47
CA ILE A 65 -19.85 1.56 -14.65
C ILE A 65 -19.11 2.16 -15.85
N ARG A 66 -19.80 2.39 -16.97
CA ARG A 66 -19.22 2.97 -18.19
C ARG A 66 -18.72 4.41 -17.96
N ASP A 67 -19.50 5.23 -17.29
CA ASP A 67 -19.11 6.60 -16.89
C ASP A 67 -17.89 6.57 -15.96
N THR A 68 -17.90 5.68 -14.96
CA THR A 68 -16.78 5.50 -14.02
C THR A 68 -15.52 5.04 -14.76
N LEU A 69 -15.62 4.04 -15.65
CA LEU A 69 -14.54 3.59 -16.51
C LEU A 69 -13.93 4.74 -17.31
N SER A 70 -14.76 5.51 -18.01
CA SER A 70 -14.31 6.61 -18.85
C SER A 70 -13.57 7.69 -18.07
N VAL A 71 -14.14 8.13 -16.93
CA VAL A 71 -13.53 9.15 -16.08
C VAL A 71 -12.24 8.65 -15.42
N ARG A 72 -12.23 7.42 -14.92
CA ARG A 72 -11.05 6.87 -14.23
C ARG A 72 -9.92 6.55 -15.18
N LEU A 73 -10.18 6.03 -16.37
CA LEU A 73 -9.15 5.74 -17.36
C LEU A 73 -8.37 6.98 -17.77
N GLY A 74 -9.04 8.09 -18.10
CA GLY A 74 -8.39 9.32 -18.56
C GLY A 74 -7.72 10.14 -17.46
N GLY A 75 -8.03 9.90 -16.19
CA GLY A 75 -7.49 10.63 -15.04
C GLY A 75 -6.58 9.76 -14.18
N LEU A 76 -7.12 9.32 -13.04
CA LEU A 76 -6.40 8.54 -12.03
C LEU A 76 -5.71 7.28 -12.60
N GLY A 77 -6.41 6.55 -13.48
CA GLY A 77 -5.91 5.34 -14.11
C GLY A 77 -4.68 5.60 -14.96
N LEU A 78 -4.69 6.64 -15.80
CA LEU A 78 -3.52 7.05 -16.60
C LEU A 78 -2.30 7.33 -15.73
N GLN A 79 -2.48 8.08 -14.62
CA GLN A 79 -1.40 8.39 -13.69
C GLN A 79 -0.79 7.11 -13.10
N ILE A 80 -1.61 6.20 -12.57
CA ILE A 80 -1.14 4.94 -11.96
C ILE A 80 -0.47 4.03 -13.00
N MET A 81 -1.04 3.92 -14.20
CA MET A 81 -0.47 3.12 -15.29
C MET A 81 0.90 3.62 -15.71
N LEU A 82 1.06 4.93 -15.93
CA LEU A 82 2.33 5.52 -16.33
C LEU A 82 3.42 5.30 -15.29
N ILE A 83 3.10 5.44 -14.00
CA ILE A 83 4.06 5.19 -12.91
C ILE A 83 4.53 3.72 -12.94
N GLY A 84 3.59 2.78 -13.07
CA GLY A 84 3.94 1.35 -13.13
C GLY A 84 4.76 1.00 -14.37
N GLY A 85 4.39 1.53 -15.53
CA GLY A 85 5.14 1.35 -16.78
C GLY A 85 6.55 1.91 -16.70
N PHE A 86 6.71 3.11 -16.14
CA PHE A 86 8.00 3.73 -15.91
C PHE A 86 8.87 2.92 -14.94
N ALA A 87 8.31 2.48 -13.81
CA ALA A 87 9.02 1.66 -12.83
C ALA A 87 9.50 0.31 -13.41
N THR A 88 8.69 -0.33 -14.26
CA THR A 88 9.09 -1.52 -15.01
C THR A 88 10.26 -1.23 -15.94
N TYR A 89 10.22 -0.10 -16.66
CA TYR A 89 11.29 0.27 -17.57
C TYR A 89 12.61 0.60 -16.86
N MET A 90 12.56 1.34 -15.74
CA MET A 90 13.73 1.59 -14.88
C MET A 90 14.41 0.31 -14.41
N SER A 91 13.60 -0.69 -14.07
CA SER A 91 14.10 -2.01 -13.66
C SER A 91 14.67 -2.80 -14.83
N ALA A 92 14.08 -2.67 -16.03
CA ALA A 92 14.52 -3.36 -17.24
C ALA A 92 15.87 -2.85 -17.79
N ILE A 93 16.19 -1.57 -17.59
CA ILE A 93 17.46 -0.96 -18.02
C ILE A 93 18.56 -1.01 -16.95
N GLY A 94 18.27 -1.57 -15.76
CA GLY A 94 19.23 -1.68 -14.66
C GLY A 94 19.33 -0.46 -13.74
N ALA A 95 18.55 0.59 -13.98
CA ALA A 95 18.63 1.85 -13.22
C ALA A 95 18.21 1.67 -11.75
N SER A 96 17.16 0.89 -11.48
CA SER A 96 16.73 0.57 -10.11
C SER A 96 17.83 -0.16 -9.33
N GLN A 97 18.54 -1.08 -9.97
CA GLN A 97 19.64 -1.86 -9.38
C GLN A 97 20.83 -0.96 -9.05
N VAL A 98 21.19 -0.03 -9.94
CA VAL A 98 22.24 0.98 -9.69
C VAL A 98 21.85 1.86 -8.51
N LEU A 99 20.60 2.31 -8.45
CA LEU A 99 20.09 3.10 -7.33
C LEU A 99 20.32 2.40 -6.00
N VAL A 100 19.84 1.15 -5.85
CA VAL A 100 20.05 0.40 -4.61
C VAL A 100 21.53 0.14 -4.31
N ARG A 101 22.33 -0.22 -5.32
CA ARG A 101 23.77 -0.50 -5.15
C ARG A 101 24.51 0.72 -4.61
N VAL A 102 24.25 1.91 -5.15
CA VAL A 102 24.93 3.14 -4.73
C VAL A 102 24.47 3.55 -3.33
N THR A 103 23.16 3.56 -3.08
CA THR A 103 22.60 4.04 -1.81
C THR A 103 22.87 3.09 -0.64
N SER A 104 23.18 1.81 -0.90
CA SER A 104 23.54 0.82 0.13
C SER A 104 25.02 0.83 0.53
N ARG A 105 25.92 1.48 -0.24
CA ARG A 105 27.36 1.56 0.09
C ARG A 105 27.67 2.07 1.50
N PRO A 106 26.99 3.11 2.04
CA PRO A 106 27.28 3.60 3.39
C PRO A 106 27.08 2.54 4.49
N LEU A 107 26.18 1.57 4.28
CA LEU A 107 25.93 0.50 5.25
C LEU A 107 27.17 -0.38 5.47
N GLN A 108 28.06 -0.51 4.48
CA GLN A 108 29.26 -1.35 4.57
C GLN A 108 30.28 -0.88 5.62
N ARG A 109 30.16 0.36 6.10
CA ARG A 109 31.09 0.95 7.08
C ARG A 109 30.69 0.68 8.54
N LEU A 110 29.58 -0.03 8.79
CA LEU A 110 29.03 -0.22 10.12
C LEU A 110 29.29 -1.62 10.65
N ASN A 111 29.73 -1.71 11.90
CA ASN A 111 30.08 -2.97 12.56
C ASN A 111 28.95 -3.56 13.43
N SER A 112 27.75 -2.98 13.43
CA SER A 112 26.63 -3.39 14.30
C SER A 112 25.50 -4.04 13.48
N PRO A 113 25.35 -5.39 13.52
CA PRO A 113 24.35 -6.11 12.72
C PRO A 113 22.90 -5.66 12.93
N TYR A 114 22.53 -5.28 14.16
CA TYR A 114 21.15 -4.85 14.44
C TYR A 114 20.91 -3.40 14.03
N LEU A 115 21.91 -2.52 14.17
CA LEU A 115 21.81 -1.16 13.65
C LEU A 115 21.75 -1.16 12.12
N LEU A 116 22.50 -2.06 11.48
CA LEU A 116 22.44 -2.31 10.04
C LEU A 116 21.02 -2.65 9.58
N LEU A 117 20.31 -3.52 10.31
CA LEU A 117 18.91 -3.86 10.03
C LEU A 117 17.97 -2.65 10.14
N GLY A 118 18.13 -1.83 11.18
CA GLY A 118 17.34 -0.59 11.31
C GLY A 118 17.59 0.39 10.16
N LEU A 119 18.85 0.61 9.80
CA LEU A 119 19.23 1.51 8.70
C LEU A 119 18.85 0.94 7.32
N ALA A 120 18.88 -0.38 7.16
CA ALA A 120 18.39 -1.04 5.95
C ALA A 120 16.88 -0.82 5.75
N LEU A 121 16.09 -0.80 6.84
CA LEU A 121 14.69 -0.43 6.75
C LEU A 121 14.54 1.02 6.26
N LEU A 122 15.26 1.97 6.86
CA LEU A 122 15.21 3.38 6.47
C LEU A 122 15.61 3.56 4.99
N LEU A 123 16.66 2.86 4.57
CA LEU A 123 17.09 2.85 3.18
C LEU A 123 16.02 2.28 2.26
N GLY A 124 15.43 1.13 2.60
CA GLY A 124 14.37 0.52 1.80
C GLY A 124 13.12 1.40 1.71
N GLN A 125 12.76 2.11 2.79
CA GLN A 125 11.67 3.08 2.78
C GLN A 125 11.99 4.34 1.98
N PHE A 126 13.25 4.77 1.93
CA PHE A 126 13.66 5.82 1.01
C PHE A 126 13.56 5.35 -0.44
N LEU A 127 13.98 4.12 -0.73
CA LEU A 127 13.92 3.53 -2.07
C LEU A 127 12.49 3.28 -2.55
N SER A 128 11.53 3.04 -1.63
CA SER A 128 10.12 2.85 -1.97
C SER A 128 9.47 4.09 -2.59
N LEU A 129 10.04 5.28 -2.38
CA LEU A 129 9.61 6.52 -3.06
C LEU A 129 9.82 6.47 -4.58
N PHE A 130 10.82 5.72 -5.04
CA PHE A 130 11.21 5.60 -6.45
C PHE A 130 10.79 4.26 -7.06
N ILE A 131 10.59 3.24 -6.21
CA ILE A 131 10.20 1.89 -6.61
C ILE A 131 8.85 1.60 -5.99
N SER A 132 7.81 1.99 -6.71
CA SER A 132 6.42 2.01 -6.22
C SER A 132 5.77 0.63 -6.06
N SER A 133 6.39 -0.43 -6.57
CA SER A 133 5.89 -1.81 -6.45
C SER A 133 6.46 -2.48 -5.21
N ALA A 134 5.61 -2.83 -4.24
CA ALA A 134 6.00 -3.60 -3.06
C ALA A 134 6.73 -4.91 -3.42
N THR A 135 6.17 -5.71 -4.32
CA THR A 135 6.81 -6.95 -4.80
C THR A 135 8.11 -6.65 -5.56
N GLY A 136 8.11 -5.62 -6.41
CA GLY A 136 9.30 -5.23 -7.18
C GLY A 136 10.45 -4.77 -6.28
N LEU A 137 10.16 -3.92 -5.30
CA LEU A 137 11.11 -3.46 -4.28
C LEU A 137 11.62 -4.63 -3.45
N GLY A 138 10.73 -5.47 -2.92
CA GLY A 138 11.10 -6.62 -2.10
C GLY A 138 12.05 -7.58 -2.84
N LEU A 139 11.70 -7.95 -4.08
CA LEU A 139 12.54 -8.81 -4.92
C LEU A 139 13.88 -8.15 -5.27
N LEU A 140 13.88 -6.86 -5.59
CA LEU A 140 15.10 -6.11 -5.89
C LEU A 140 16.03 -6.06 -4.68
N LEU A 141 15.50 -5.76 -3.49
CA LEU A 141 16.26 -5.75 -2.24
C LEU A 141 16.76 -7.15 -1.87
N MET A 142 16.00 -8.21 -2.17
CA MET A 142 16.46 -9.58 -2.03
C MET A 142 17.61 -9.94 -2.98
N ALA A 143 17.63 -9.36 -4.18
CA ALA A 143 18.73 -9.56 -5.13
C ALA A 143 19.98 -8.73 -4.77
N THR A 144 19.81 -7.54 -4.18
CA THR A 144 20.89 -6.57 -3.99
C THR A 144 21.32 -6.39 -2.53
N LEU A 145 20.39 -6.06 -1.64
CA LEU A 145 20.67 -5.72 -0.25
C LEU A 145 20.76 -6.95 0.66
N TYR A 146 20.00 -8.02 0.39
CA TYR A 146 20.02 -9.23 1.20
C TYR A 146 21.40 -9.92 1.25
N PRO A 147 22.09 -10.16 0.11
CA PRO A 147 23.44 -10.73 0.14
C PRO A 147 24.44 -9.82 0.87
N LEU A 148 24.25 -8.50 0.80
CA LEU A 148 25.09 -7.54 1.49
C LEU A 148 24.95 -7.67 3.02
N LEU A 149 23.73 -7.61 3.53
CA LEU A 149 23.47 -7.62 4.97
C LEU A 149 23.80 -8.97 5.61
N THR A 150 23.58 -10.07 4.90
CA THR A 150 23.97 -11.40 5.39
C THR A 150 25.49 -11.57 5.46
N ARG A 151 26.26 -11.01 4.51
CA ARG A 151 27.74 -10.96 4.57
C ARG A 151 28.26 -10.10 5.72
N LEU A 152 27.53 -9.06 6.12
CA LEU A 152 27.86 -8.20 7.27
C LEU A 152 27.43 -8.80 8.62
N GLY A 153 26.98 -10.07 8.65
CA GLY A 153 26.70 -10.81 9.88
C GLY A 153 25.26 -10.74 10.38
N CYS A 154 24.31 -10.19 9.61
CA CYS A 154 22.89 -10.24 9.95
C CYS A 154 22.29 -11.63 9.64
N SER A 155 21.40 -12.13 10.49
CA SER A 155 20.74 -13.43 10.27
C SER A 155 19.80 -13.40 9.05
N ARG A 156 19.72 -14.51 8.30
CA ARG A 156 18.87 -14.64 7.09
C ARG A 156 17.42 -14.24 7.36
N ALA A 157 16.85 -14.76 8.45
CA ALA A 157 15.47 -14.49 8.83
C ALA A 157 15.25 -13.02 9.24
N ALA A 158 16.22 -12.39 9.92
CA ALA A 158 16.12 -10.97 10.29
C ALA A 158 16.19 -10.05 9.08
N VAL A 159 17.11 -10.33 8.13
CA VAL A 159 17.24 -9.55 6.89
C VAL A 159 15.97 -9.69 6.04
N ALA A 160 15.46 -10.92 5.89
CA ALA A 160 14.21 -11.17 5.18
C ALA A 160 13.01 -10.43 5.81
N ALA A 161 12.93 -10.42 7.14
CA ALA A 161 11.90 -9.68 7.88
C ALA A 161 12.00 -8.16 7.67
N VAL A 162 13.21 -7.59 7.72
CA VAL A 162 13.41 -6.16 7.45
C VAL A 162 13.05 -5.81 6.02
N ILE A 163 13.51 -6.58 5.03
CA ILE A 163 13.18 -6.34 3.62
C ILE A 163 11.66 -6.43 3.40
N ALA A 164 10.99 -7.42 3.99
CA ALA A 164 9.53 -7.50 3.95
C ALA A 164 8.86 -6.24 4.54
N SER A 165 9.37 -5.71 5.66
CA SER A 165 8.84 -4.51 6.31
C SER A 165 9.11 -3.21 5.55
N THR A 166 10.10 -3.15 4.65
CA THR A 166 10.26 -2.00 3.74
C THR A 166 9.06 -1.83 2.81
N CYS A 167 8.29 -2.90 2.57
CA CYS A 167 7.11 -2.90 1.71
C CYS A 167 5.81 -2.53 2.45
N ALA A 168 5.88 -2.20 3.74
CA ALA A 168 4.69 -2.00 4.58
C ALA A 168 4.09 -0.59 4.50
N VAL A 169 4.95 0.42 4.45
CA VAL A 169 4.52 1.82 4.48
C VAL A 169 4.59 2.38 3.07
N GLU A 170 3.45 2.48 2.42
CA GLU A 170 3.35 3.01 1.06
C GLU A 170 2.99 4.47 1.09
N PHE A 171 3.95 5.30 0.66
CA PHE A 171 3.83 6.75 0.67
C PHE A 171 4.55 7.35 -0.53
N GLY A 172 4.35 8.65 -0.73
CA GLY A 172 4.95 9.36 -1.84
C GLY A 172 4.09 9.32 -3.10
N PRO A 173 4.40 10.21 -4.04
CA PRO A 173 3.60 10.46 -5.23
C PRO A 173 3.75 9.37 -6.29
N GLY A 174 4.81 8.56 -6.22
CA GLY A 174 4.95 7.36 -7.04
C GLY A 174 4.03 6.21 -6.60
N SER A 175 3.39 6.27 -5.43
CA SER A 175 2.48 5.21 -4.98
C SER A 175 1.08 5.42 -5.53
N GLY A 176 0.55 4.43 -6.28
CA GLY A 176 -0.82 4.49 -6.78
C GLY A 176 -1.87 4.62 -5.68
N ASN A 177 -1.58 4.10 -4.48
CA ASN A 177 -2.44 4.27 -3.30
C ASN A 177 -2.44 5.73 -2.82
N SER A 178 -1.30 6.42 -2.85
CA SER A 178 -1.25 7.87 -2.55
C SER A 178 -1.96 8.70 -3.61
N VAL A 179 -1.83 8.34 -4.89
CA VAL A 179 -2.52 9.06 -5.98
C VAL A 179 -4.04 8.92 -5.83
N LEU A 180 -4.55 7.72 -5.52
CA LEU A 180 -5.97 7.51 -5.23
C LEU A 180 -6.41 8.34 -4.02
N ALA A 181 -5.65 8.31 -2.93
CA ALA A 181 -5.96 9.07 -1.72
C ALA A 181 -6.06 10.57 -2.00
N ALA A 182 -5.05 11.14 -2.66
CA ALA A 182 -5.01 12.56 -3.02
C ALA A 182 -6.19 12.95 -3.94
N LYS A 183 -6.45 12.16 -4.99
CA LYS A 183 -7.58 12.41 -5.90
C LYS A 183 -8.93 12.29 -5.19
N THR A 184 -9.07 11.37 -4.24
CA THR A 184 -10.29 11.22 -3.44
C THR A 184 -10.49 12.41 -2.49
N ALA A 185 -9.40 12.96 -1.96
CA ALA A 185 -9.40 14.18 -1.14
C ALA A 185 -9.54 15.48 -1.95
N GLY A 186 -9.45 15.42 -3.30
CA GLY A 186 -9.55 16.59 -4.16
C GLY A 186 -8.30 17.48 -4.16
N ILE A 187 -7.14 16.95 -3.78
CA ILE A 187 -5.87 17.68 -3.70
C ILE A 187 -4.81 17.11 -4.64
N GLU A 188 -3.76 17.89 -4.89
CA GLU A 188 -2.59 17.42 -5.62
C GLU A 188 -1.79 16.42 -4.78
N VAL A 189 -1.25 15.39 -5.44
CA VAL A 189 -0.53 14.30 -4.78
C VAL A 189 0.75 14.78 -4.08
N VAL A 190 1.37 15.84 -4.58
CA VAL A 190 2.53 16.50 -3.93
C VAL A 190 2.13 17.06 -2.57
N ASN A 191 0.99 17.76 -2.52
CA ASN A 191 0.51 18.37 -1.29
C ASN A 191 0.14 17.29 -0.28
N TYR A 192 -0.55 16.24 -0.75
CA TYR A 192 -0.84 15.06 0.08
C TYR A 192 0.44 14.43 0.64
N PHE A 193 1.47 14.26 -0.18
CA PHE A 193 2.74 13.69 0.25
C PHE A 193 3.44 14.55 1.31
N VAL A 194 3.66 15.83 1.02
CA VAL A 194 4.48 16.71 1.86
C VAL A 194 3.72 17.14 3.11
N GLN A 195 2.47 17.57 2.96
CA GLN A 195 1.70 18.13 4.04
C GLN A 195 1.07 17.03 4.89
N ASP A 196 0.52 15.96 4.30
CA ASP A 196 -0.27 14.97 5.06
C ASP A 196 0.52 13.70 5.40
N GLN A 197 1.19 13.09 4.42
CA GLN A 197 1.90 11.82 4.62
C GLN A 197 3.17 11.99 5.46
N LEU A 198 4.11 12.87 5.07
CA LEU A 198 5.43 12.95 5.71
C LEU A 198 5.36 13.15 7.24
N PRO A 199 4.51 14.04 7.80
CA PRO A 199 4.46 14.24 9.25
C PRO A 199 4.03 13.02 10.06
N ILE A 200 3.34 12.06 9.43
CA ILE A 200 2.90 10.82 10.09
C ILE A 200 3.83 9.66 9.74
N VAL A 201 4.19 9.53 8.47
CA VAL A 201 4.98 8.40 7.95
C VAL A 201 6.43 8.44 8.45
N VAL A 202 7.07 9.61 8.54
CA VAL A 202 8.47 9.70 9.01
C VAL A 202 8.62 9.21 10.46
N PRO A 203 7.83 9.71 11.45
CA PRO A 203 7.88 9.15 12.80
C PRO A 203 7.58 7.66 12.86
N VAL A 204 6.62 7.17 12.06
CA VAL A 204 6.24 5.76 12.02
C VAL A 204 7.38 4.89 11.49
N ILE A 205 8.04 5.29 10.39
CA ILE A 205 9.18 4.56 9.83
C ILE A 205 10.35 4.50 10.83
N LEU A 206 10.66 5.62 11.49
CA LEU A 206 11.72 5.66 12.51
C LEU A 206 11.39 4.74 13.69
N PHE A 207 10.14 4.73 14.14
CA PHE A 207 9.69 3.87 15.21
C PHE A 207 9.73 2.39 14.82
N ILE A 208 9.29 2.04 13.62
CA ILE A 208 9.39 0.68 13.07
C ILE A 208 10.86 0.25 13.00
N ALA A 209 11.77 1.11 12.53
CA ALA A 209 13.20 0.82 12.49
C ALA A 209 13.74 0.48 13.89
N LEU A 210 13.40 1.29 14.90
CA LEU A 210 13.78 1.05 16.29
C LEU A 210 13.25 -0.29 16.80
N LEU A 211 11.98 -0.60 16.52
CA LEU A 211 11.39 -1.88 16.90
C LEU A 211 12.09 -3.06 16.21
N HIS A 212 12.50 -2.94 14.95
CA HIS A 212 13.27 -3.99 14.28
C HIS A 212 14.62 -4.23 14.98
N ILE A 213 15.34 -3.19 15.41
CA ILE A 213 16.62 -3.36 16.13
C ILE A 213 16.43 -4.24 17.38
N VAL A 214 15.37 -3.97 18.15
CA VAL A 214 15.08 -4.69 19.40
C VAL A 214 14.53 -6.09 19.14
N VAL A 215 13.54 -6.21 18.26
CA VAL A 215 12.82 -7.47 18.00
C VAL A 215 13.70 -8.48 17.30
N GLN A 216 14.48 -8.07 16.29
CA GLN A 216 15.37 -9.01 15.60
C GLN A 216 16.44 -9.54 16.55
N ARG A 217 16.99 -8.69 17.43
CA ARG A 217 17.94 -9.12 18.48
C ARG A 217 17.32 -10.12 19.45
N PHE A 218 16.06 -9.93 19.81
CA PHE A 218 15.34 -10.86 20.69
C PHE A 218 15.16 -12.24 20.03
N PHE A 219 14.69 -12.28 18.78
CA PHE A 219 14.50 -13.54 18.06
C PHE A 219 15.82 -14.25 17.76
N ASP A 220 16.84 -13.52 17.31
CA ASP A 220 18.16 -14.10 17.04
C ASP A 220 18.79 -14.72 18.30
N ARG A 221 18.69 -14.06 19.46
CA ARG A 221 19.16 -14.62 20.75
C ARG A 221 18.42 -15.89 21.16
N ARG A 222 17.11 -15.96 20.89
CA ARG A 222 16.30 -17.12 21.23
C ARG A 222 16.62 -18.32 20.33
N GLU A 223 16.85 -18.07 19.05
CA GLU A 223 17.18 -19.10 18.06
C GLU A 223 18.64 -19.54 18.14
N SER A 224 19.54 -18.70 18.67
CA SER A 224 20.96 -19.06 18.90
C SER A 224 21.18 -20.09 20.03
N GLY A 225 20.14 -20.40 20.83
CA GLY A 225 20.19 -21.41 21.89
C GLY A 225 19.88 -22.84 21.42
N ASP A 226 19.26 -22.99 20.24
CA ASP A 226 18.99 -24.28 19.60
C ASP A 226 19.96 -24.42 18.41
N ASN A 227 20.78 -25.47 18.39
CA ASN A 227 21.78 -25.75 17.36
C ASN A 227 21.27 -25.47 15.94
N ALA A 228 21.71 -24.36 15.34
CA ALA A 228 21.52 -24.08 13.92
C ALA A 228 22.88 -23.76 13.31
N ALA A 229 23.55 -24.82 12.83
CA ALA A 229 24.59 -24.69 11.83
C ALA A 229 24.04 -23.83 10.68
N GLN A 230 24.51 -22.59 10.59
CA GLN A 230 24.18 -21.69 9.51
C GLN A 230 24.76 -22.26 8.23
N GLN A 231 23.96 -23.02 7.48
CA GLN A 231 24.32 -23.37 6.11
C GLN A 231 24.37 -22.08 5.29
N MET A 232 25.61 -21.64 5.03
CA MET A 232 25.94 -20.70 3.97
C MET A 232 25.51 -21.33 2.64
N GLN A 233 24.28 -21.05 2.20
CA GLN A 233 24.03 -21.04 0.77
C GLN A 233 24.66 -19.77 0.23
N THR A 234 25.79 -19.94 -0.44
CA THR A 234 26.38 -18.93 -1.30
C THR A 234 25.36 -18.65 -2.40
N LEU A 235 24.51 -17.65 -2.21
CA LEU A 235 23.80 -17.04 -3.32
C LEU A 235 24.90 -16.42 -4.19
N THR A 236 25.18 -17.07 -5.32
CA THR A 236 25.95 -16.49 -6.40
C THR A 236 25.34 -15.13 -6.70
N ALA A 237 26.17 -14.09 -6.65
CA ALA A 237 25.78 -12.77 -7.09
C ALA A 237 25.19 -12.93 -8.49
N THR A 238 23.92 -12.60 -8.67
CA THR A 238 23.39 -12.41 -10.01
C THR A 238 24.15 -11.24 -10.60
N ASP A 239 24.59 -11.43 -11.85
CA ASP A 239 25.48 -10.53 -12.58
C ASP A 239 25.25 -9.07 -12.24
N GLU A 240 26.35 -8.38 -11.92
CA GLU A 240 26.34 -6.95 -11.69
C GLU A 240 25.60 -6.28 -12.85
N ALA A 241 24.44 -5.67 -12.55
CA ALA A 241 23.75 -4.83 -13.52
C ALA A 241 24.76 -3.87 -14.17
N ASP A 242 24.96 -4.05 -15.48
CA ASP A 242 25.93 -3.38 -16.35
C ASP A 242 25.41 -1.99 -16.78
N ALA A 243 24.70 -1.32 -15.87
CA ALA A 243 24.13 0.00 -16.09
C ALA A 243 25.10 1.07 -15.54
N PRO A 244 25.35 2.17 -16.28
CA PRO A 244 26.26 3.21 -15.82
C PRO A 244 25.79 3.86 -14.51
N ILE A 245 26.74 4.32 -13.68
CA ILE A 245 26.41 4.99 -12.41
C ILE A 245 25.49 6.21 -12.62
N ALA A 246 25.59 6.90 -13.75
CA ALA A 246 24.71 8.02 -14.09
C ALA A 246 23.22 7.65 -14.15
N TRP A 247 22.85 6.36 -14.32
CA TRP A 247 21.46 5.90 -14.36
C TRP A 247 20.79 5.95 -12.99
N LEU A 248 21.56 6.16 -11.92
CA LEU A 248 21.07 6.45 -10.56
C LEU A 248 19.96 7.51 -10.55
N PHE A 249 20.07 8.54 -11.39
CA PHE A 249 19.16 9.68 -11.39
C PHE A 249 17.82 9.41 -12.07
N LEU A 250 17.77 8.48 -13.03
CA LEU A 250 16.61 8.28 -13.88
C LEU A 250 15.35 7.88 -13.08
N PRO A 251 15.40 6.92 -12.13
CA PRO A 251 14.23 6.58 -11.32
C PRO A 251 13.73 7.73 -10.45
N MET A 252 14.58 8.72 -10.15
CA MET A 252 14.26 9.85 -9.29
C MET A 252 13.63 11.03 -10.07
N LEU A 253 13.79 11.08 -11.40
CA LEU A 253 13.36 12.20 -12.23
C LEU A 253 11.88 12.57 -12.06
N PRO A 254 10.90 11.64 -12.07
CA PRO A 254 9.49 12.04 -11.97
C PRO A 254 9.20 12.78 -10.66
N LEU A 255 9.73 12.26 -9.54
CA LEU A 255 9.56 12.86 -8.23
C LEU A 255 10.24 14.24 -8.15
N VAL A 256 11.49 14.33 -8.61
CA VAL A 256 12.26 15.59 -8.58
C VAL A 256 11.59 16.65 -9.43
N LEU A 257 11.20 16.32 -10.66
CA LEU A 257 10.50 17.25 -11.56
C LEU A 257 9.19 17.73 -10.93
N MET A 258 8.41 16.82 -10.37
CA MET A 258 7.12 17.16 -9.77
C MET A 258 7.27 18.00 -8.49
N LEU A 259 8.30 17.76 -7.66
CA LEU A 259 8.57 18.60 -6.48
C LEU A 259 9.06 19.99 -6.86
N VAL A 260 10.01 20.09 -7.81
CA VAL A 260 10.57 21.36 -8.27
C VAL A 260 9.50 22.18 -9.00
N CYS A 261 8.67 21.56 -9.82
CA CYS A 261 7.60 22.22 -10.58
C CYS A 261 6.25 22.21 -9.84
N SER A 262 6.28 22.25 -8.51
CA SER A 262 5.08 22.39 -7.68
C SER A 262 5.01 23.79 -7.06
N ASP A 263 3.82 24.12 -6.54
CA ASP A 263 3.56 25.34 -5.77
C ASP A 263 4.51 25.53 -4.57
N LEU A 264 5.21 24.47 -4.16
CA LEU A 264 6.20 24.51 -3.07
C LEU A 264 7.51 25.21 -3.46
N VAL A 265 7.85 25.30 -4.76
CA VAL A 265 9.14 25.81 -5.24
C VAL A 265 8.98 26.85 -6.36
N PHE A 266 8.13 26.61 -7.37
CA PHE A 266 7.88 27.54 -8.46
C PHE A 266 6.37 27.72 -8.69
N SER A 267 5.85 28.92 -8.42
CA SER A 267 4.40 29.22 -8.52
C SER A 267 3.87 29.36 -9.95
N SER A 268 4.75 29.54 -10.95
CA SER A 268 4.37 29.79 -12.34
C SER A 268 4.35 28.55 -13.24
N LEU A 269 4.90 27.41 -12.79
CA LEU A 269 4.99 26.19 -13.59
C LEU A 269 4.38 25.03 -12.79
N LYS A 270 3.21 24.53 -13.24
CA LYS A 270 2.56 23.36 -12.65
C LYS A 270 2.50 22.24 -13.66
N ILE A 271 3.16 21.12 -13.35
CA ILE A 271 3.05 19.88 -14.13
C ILE A 271 2.32 18.82 -13.32
N THR A 272 1.47 18.04 -14.00
CA THR A 272 0.84 16.87 -13.40
C THR A 272 1.85 15.71 -13.31
N LEU A 273 1.57 14.74 -12.42
CA LEU A 273 2.43 13.57 -12.24
C LEU A 273 2.63 12.77 -13.53
N ASP A 274 1.56 12.56 -14.30
CA ASP A 274 1.58 11.92 -15.62
C ASP A 274 2.50 12.64 -16.60
N THR A 275 2.46 13.98 -16.62
CA THR A 275 3.38 14.80 -17.44
C THR A 275 4.82 14.63 -16.99
N ALA A 276 5.09 14.66 -15.67
CA ALA A 276 6.43 14.46 -15.11
C ALA A 276 7.01 13.08 -15.46
N VAL A 277 6.20 12.03 -15.42
CA VAL A 277 6.60 10.67 -15.82
C VAL A 277 6.89 10.60 -17.31
N LEU A 278 6.07 11.21 -18.18
CA LEU A 278 6.30 11.23 -19.63
C LEU A 278 7.59 11.97 -20.01
N ILE A 279 7.87 13.12 -19.37
CA ILE A 279 9.14 13.84 -19.55
C ILE A 279 10.31 12.96 -19.10
N SER A 280 10.19 12.30 -17.95
CA SER A 280 11.23 11.40 -17.44
C SER A 280 11.48 10.20 -18.35
N LEU A 281 10.42 9.64 -18.95
CA LEU A 281 10.53 8.58 -19.94
C LEU A 281 11.24 9.07 -21.20
N ALA A 282 10.90 10.25 -21.70
CA ALA A 282 11.56 10.85 -22.86
C ALA A 282 13.06 11.07 -22.61
N ILE A 283 13.43 11.64 -21.46
CA ILE A 283 14.83 11.81 -21.06
C ILE A 283 15.55 10.45 -20.99
N THR A 284 14.90 9.44 -20.40
CA THR A 284 15.45 8.09 -20.30
C THR A 284 15.73 7.48 -21.68
N LEU A 285 14.79 7.62 -22.62
CA LEU A 285 14.95 7.11 -23.99
C LEU A 285 16.10 7.80 -24.71
N VAL A 286 16.28 9.11 -24.53
CA VAL A 286 17.43 9.84 -25.07
C VAL A 286 18.73 9.33 -24.46
N CYS A 287 18.79 9.12 -23.14
CA CYS A 287 19.98 8.55 -22.48
C CYS A 287 20.31 7.14 -22.97
N GLU A 288 19.31 6.26 -23.11
CA GLU A 288 19.49 4.90 -23.65
C GLU A 288 19.91 4.92 -25.13
N TYR A 289 19.38 5.85 -25.92
CA TYR A 289 19.83 6.04 -27.31
C TYR A 289 21.28 6.52 -27.38
N CYS A 290 21.71 7.46 -26.53
CA CYS A 290 23.10 7.88 -26.46
C CYS A 290 24.03 6.73 -26.04
N ARG A 291 23.57 5.81 -25.17
CA ARG A 291 24.32 4.65 -24.70
C ARG A 291 24.49 3.57 -25.78
N HIS A 292 23.39 3.10 -26.36
CA HIS A 292 23.40 1.97 -27.30
C HIS A 292 23.58 2.39 -28.75
N ARG A 293 23.23 3.63 -29.11
CA ARG A 293 23.14 4.16 -30.49
C ARG A 293 22.30 3.31 -31.45
N LYS A 294 21.42 2.46 -30.91
CA LYS A 294 20.53 1.57 -31.66
C LYS A 294 19.08 1.95 -31.41
N ALA A 295 18.54 2.80 -32.28
CA ALA A 295 17.17 3.32 -32.15
C ALA A 295 16.11 2.20 -32.00
N ARG A 296 16.25 1.11 -32.77
CA ARG A 296 15.29 -0.01 -32.77
C ARG A 296 15.17 -0.69 -31.41
N GLU A 297 16.30 -0.94 -30.73
CA GLU A 297 16.31 -1.59 -29.41
C GLU A 297 15.74 -0.66 -28.33
N VAL A 298 16.07 0.64 -28.40
CA VAL A 298 15.57 1.64 -27.44
C VAL A 298 14.06 1.86 -27.60
N MET A 299 13.58 1.96 -28.84
CA MET A 299 12.13 2.09 -29.13
C MET A 299 11.35 0.84 -28.73
N ALA A 300 11.94 -0.36 -28.84
CA ALA A 300 11.33 -1.58 -28.30
C ALA A 300 11.17 -1.54 -26.77
N GLY A 301 11.99 -0.73 -26.07
CA GLY A 301 11.83 -0.44 -24.65
C GLY A 301 10.49 0.24 -24.31
N VAL A 302 9.97 1.07 -25.21
CA VAL A 302 8.65 1.73 -25.03
C VAL A 302 7.51 0.71 -25.01
N GLN A 303 7.61 -0.36 -25.79
CA GLN A 303 6.61 -1.43 -25.76
C GLN A 303 6.50 -2.05 -24.35
N LYS A 304 7.63 -2.24 -23.66
CA LYS A 304 7.64 -2.75 -22.27
C LYS A 304 6.90 -1.83 -21.30
N VAL A 305 6.96 -0.51 -21.52
CA VAL A 305 6.19 0.48 -20.74
C VAL A 305 4.70 0.24 -20.96
N PHE A 306 4.25 0.14 -22.22
CA PHE A 306 2.84 -0.06 -22.56
C PHE A 306 2.30 -1.42 -22.11
N ASP A 307 3.08 -2.50 -22.25
CA ASP A 307 2.69 -3.82 -21.74
C ASP A 307 2.48 -3.79 -20.22
N SER A 308 3.37 -3.10 -19.50
CA SER A 308 3.24 -2.90 -18.06
C SER A 308 2.03 -2.02 -17.71
N MET A 309 1.76 -0.95 -18.46
CA MET A 309 0.53 -0.15 -18.31
C MET A 309 -0.73 -1.02 -18.45
N GLY A 310 -0.77 -1.95 -19.42
CA GLY A 310 -1.87 -2.90 -19.59
C GLY A 310 -2.05 -3.84 -18.39
N SER A 311 -0.96 -4.33 -17.82
CA SER A 311 -0.98 -5.15 -16.59
C SER A 311 -1.51 -4.37 -15.38
N VAL A 312 -1.06 -3.11 -15.23
CA VAL A 312 -1.52 -2.22 -14.15
C VAL A 312 -2.99 -1.84 -14.32
N PHE A 313 -3.45 -1.62 -15.55
CA PHE A 313 -4.88 -1.45 -15.84
C PHE A 313 -5.68 -2.65 -15.34
N ALA A 314 -5.30 -3.86 -15.78
CA ALA A 314 -6.02 -5.09 -15.49
C ALA A 314 -6.06 -5.42 -13.99
N THR A 315 -5.02 -5.06 -13.23
CA THR A 315 -4.89 -5.45 -11.82
C THR A 315 -5.29 -4.37 -10.83
N VAL A 316 -4.94 -3.10 -11.09
CA VAL A 316 -5.12 -1.98 -10.15
C VAL A 316 -6.30 -1.11 -10.54
N VAL A 317 -6.35 -0.62 -11.79
CA VAL A 317 -7.37 0.35 -12.22
C VAL A 317 -8.77 -0.25 -12.21
N THR A 318 -8.92 -1.49 -12.70
CA THR A 318 -10.19 -2.23 -12.64
C THR A 318 -10.68 -2.46 -11.20
N LEU A 319 -9.76 -2.63 -10.25
CA LEU A 319 -10.10 -2.80 -8.83
C LEU A 319 -10.59 -1.50 -8.19
N ILE A 320 -10.00 -0.36 -8.56
CA ILE A 320 -10.48 0.97 -8.14
C ILE A 320 -11.91 1.19 -8.64
N ILE A 321 -12.16 0.92 -9.91
CA ILE A 321 -13.50 1.07 -10.50
C ILE A 321 -14.50 0.14 -9.80
N ALA A 322 -14.14 -1.12 -9.57
CA ALA A 322 -15.01 -2.06 -8.85
C ALA A 322 -15.30 -1.59 -7.41
N GLY A 323 -14.29 -1.06 -6.71
CA GLY A 323 -14.44 -0.47 -5.38
C GLY A 323 -15.37 0.76 -5.37
N GLU A 324 -15.29 1.61 -6.40
CA GLU A 324 -16.20 2.76 -6.56
C GLU A 324 -17.64 2.34 -6.85
N VAL A 325 -17.85 1.34 -7.69
CA VAL A 325 -19.19 0.79 -7.95
C VAL A 325 -19.77 0.15 -6.68
N PHE A 326 -18.95 -0.59 -5.92
CA PHE A 326 -19.33 -1.12 -4.61
C PHE A 326 -19.70 -0.01 -3.62
N SER A 327 -18.87 1.03 -3.53
CA SER A 327 -19.13 2.18 -2.67
C SER A 327 -20.38 2.94 -3.08
N ALA A 328 -20.62 3.12 -4.38
CA ALA A 328 -21.83 3.77 -4.90
C ALA A 328 -23.07 2.96 -4.54
N GLY A 329 -23.02 1.63 -4.64
CA GLY A 329 -24.08 0.74 -4.18
C GLY A 329 -24.40 0.92 -2.70
N LEU A 330 -23.38 0.96 -1.83
CA LEU A 330 -23.57 1.19 -0.39
C LEU A 330 -24.15 2.58 -0.06
N LYS A 331 -23.76 3.61 -0.82
CA LYS A 331 -24.37 4.95 -0.70
C LYS A 331 -25.82 4.94 -1.18
N ALA A 332 -26.11 4.33 -2.32
CA ALA A 332 -27.44 4.29 -2.92
C ALA A 332 -28.50 3.59 -2.06
N ILE A 333 -28.10 2.57 -1.27
CA ILE A 333 -29.01 1.95 -0.29
C ILE A 333 -29.14 2.75 1.02
N GLY A 334 -28.48 3.90 1.16
CA GLY A 334 -28.49 4.72 2.38
C GLY A 334 -27.70 4.12 3.54
N ALA A 335 -26.69 3.28 3.29
CA ALA A 335 -25.92 2.65 4.35
C ALA A 335 -24.98 3.62 5.06
N VAL A 336 -24.36 4.54 4.31
CA VAL A 336 -23.45 5.56 4.87
C VAL A 336 -24.21 6.49 5.81
N ASP A 337 -25.35 7.01 5.37
CA ASP A 337 -26.19 7.91 6.18
C ASP A 337 -26.71 7.22 7.45
N ALA A 338 -27.18 5.98 7.32
CA ALA A 338 -27.65 5.22 8.47
C ALA A 338 -26.54 4.87 9.47
N LEU A 339 -25.31 4.69 8.98
CA LEU A 339 -24.15 4.44 9.83
C LEU A 339 -23.72 5.72 10.56
N LEU A 340 -23.82 6.88 9.91
CA LEU A 340 -23.60 8.19 10.52
C LEU A 340 -24.68 8.50 11.57
N SER A 341 -25.96 8.23 11.28
CA SER A 341 -27.05 8.47 12.24
C SER A 341 -26.92 7.60 13.50
N LEU A 342 -26.61 6.31 13.33
CA LEU A 342 -26.32 5.42 14.46
C LEU A 342 -25.12 5.89 15.27
N SER A 343 -24.09 6.45 14.62
CA SER A 343 -22.93 6.95 15.35
C SER A 343 -23.33 8.06 16.34
N GLY A 344 -24.22 8.97 15.92
CA GLY A 344 -24.78 10.01 16.78
C GLY A 344 -25.60 9.47 17.96
N GLU A 345 -26.37 8.39 17.76
CA GLU A 345 -27.21 7.78 18.81
C GLU A 345 -26.39 7.02 19.86
N PHE A 346 -25.30 6.35 19.47
CA PHE A 346 -24.43 5.60 20.37
C PHE A 346 -23.29 6.43 20.99
N GLY A 347 -23.25 7.74 20.74
CA GLY A 347 -22.14 8.61 21.16
C GLY A 347 -20.80 8.25 20.49
N LEU A 348 -20.85 7.50 19.38
CA LEU A 348 -19.71 7.17 18.54
C LEU A 348 -19.41 8.35 17.62
N SER A 349 -18.19 8.89 17.68
CA SER A 349 -17.76 9.89 16.70
C SER A 349 -17.66 9.28 15.30
N ALA A 350 -17.84 10.03 14.21
CA ALA A 350 -17.53 9.50 12.89
C ALA A 350 -16.01 9.24 12.68
N ALA A 351 -15.15 9.75 13.55
CA ALA A 351 -13.76 9.30 13.65
C ALA A 351 -13.66 7.80 14.06
N SER A 352 -14.61 7.30 14.85
CA SER A 352 -14.74 5.87 15.16
C SER A 352 -15.13 5.04 13.93
N ILE A 353 -15.83 5.63 12.96
CA ILE A 353 -16.15 4.98 11.68
C ILE A 353 -14.88 4.84 10.83
N ILE A 354 -14.07 5.91 10.73
CA ILE A 354 -12.77 5.84 10.04
C ILE A 354 -11.84 4.83 10.72
N LEU A 355 -11.84 4.76 12.05
CA LEU A 355 -11.10 3.73 12.79
C LEU A 355 -11.61 2.32 12.47
N LEU A 356 -12.93 2.11 12.38
CA LEU A 356 -13.50 0.82 12.00
C LEU A 356 -13.06 0.43 10.58
N MET A 357 -13.12 1.36 9.62
CA MET A 357 -12.66 1.12 8.25
C MET A 357 -11.15 0.81 8.20
N THR A 358 -10.36 1.50 9.03
CA THR A 358 -8.92 1.26 9.23
C THR A 358 -8.67 -0.17 9.73
N LEU A 359 -9.40 -0.61 10.76
CA LEU A 359 -9.30 -1.95 11.33
C LEU A 359 -9.72 -3.04 10.33
N ILE A 360 -10.84 -2.84 9.64
CA ILE A 360 -11.32 -3.78 8.61
C ILE A 360 -10.29 -3.87 7.48
N THR A 361 -9.73 -2.74 7.02
CA THR A 361 -8.71 -2.71 5.97
C THR A 361 -7.45 -3.46 6.38
N PHE A 362 -6.98 -3.24 7.61
CA PHE A 362 -5.86 -3.98 8.17
C PHE A 362 -6.15 -5.50 8.20
N ALA A 363 -7.31 -5.90 8.75
CA ALA A 363 -7.68 -7.30 8.92
C ALA A 363 -7.83 -8.04 7.58
N ILE A 364 -8.51 -7.42 6.61
CA ILE A 364 -8.67 -7.98 5.26
C ILE A 364 -7.30 -8.12 4.60
N SER A 365 -6.46 -7.08 4.69
CA SER A 365 -5.11 -7.10 4.11
C SER A 365 -4.23 -8.19 4.72
N ALA A 366 -4.26 -8.35 6.05
CA ALA A 366 -3.52 -9.40 6.76
C ALA A 366 -4.03 -10.80 6.45
N LEU A 367 -5.34 -10.96 6.26
CA LEU A 367 -5.93 -12.27 5.99
C LEU A 367 -5.74 -12.71 4.54
N MET A 368 -5.75 -11.78 3.59
CA MET A 368 -5.67 -12.09 2.16
C MET A 368 -4.28 -11.91 1.54
N GLY A 369 -3.41 -11.14 2.19
CA GLY A 369 -2.11 -10.77 1.63
C GLY A 369 -2.18 -9.79 0.46
N SER A 370 -3.31 -9.07 0.31
CA SER A 370 -3.50 -7.97 -0.64
C SER A 370 -4.33 -6.86 -0.01
N GLY A 371 -3.70 -5.72 0.29
CA GLY A 371 -4.37 -4.60 0.97
C GLY A 371 -5.16 -3.67 0.08
N ASN A 372 -4.91 -3.66 -1.23
CA ASN A 372 -5.47 -2.66 -2.13
C ASN A 372 -6.99 -2.80 -2.29
N ALA A 373 -7.52 -4.03 -2.25
CA ALA A 373 -8.96 -4.27 -2.42
C ALA A 373 -9.80 -3.57 -1.34
N ALA A 374 -9.38 -3.67 -0.07
CA ALA A 374 -10.10 -3.03 1.03
C ALA A 374 -9.98 -1.51 0.95
N PHE A 375 -8.76 -0.98 0.76
CA PHE A 375 -8.56 0.46 0.63
C PHE A 375 -9.37 1.04 -0.53
N PHE A 376 -9.36 0.42 -1.71
CA PHE A 376 -10.07 0.92 -2.90
C PHE A 376 -11.59 0.86 -2.76
N SER A 377 -12.11 -0.09 -1.98
CA SER A 377 -13.54 -0.20 -1.71
C SER A 377 -14.04 0.87 -0.75
N PHE A 378 -13.19 1.29 0.19
CA PHE A 378 -13.55 2.16 1.29
C PHE A 378 -13.14 3.62 1.09
N ALA A 379 -12.06 3.89 0.37
CA ALA A 379 -11.58 5.25 0.08
C ALA A 379 -12.69 6.17 -0.47
N PRO A 380 -13.54 5.75 -1.43
CA PRO A 380 -14.58 6.61 -1.98
C PRO A 380 -15.67 7.05 -0.96
N MET A 381 -15.74 6.41 0.21
CA MET A 381 -16.67 6.76 1.30
C MET A 381 -16.13 7.79 2.26
N VAL A 382 -14.80 7.90 2.37
CA VAL A 382 -14.13 8.78 3.33
C VAL A 382 -14.56 10.24 3.20
N PRO A 383 -14.71 10.83 1.99
CA PRO A 383 -15.15 12.22 1.87
C PRO A 383 -16.47 12.52 2.58
N ASP A 384 -17.46 11.63 2.47
CA ASP A 384 -18.79 11.86 3.05
C ASP A 384 -18.75 11.74 4.58
N ILE A 385 -17.97 10.79 5.09
CA ILE A 385 -17.76 10.60 6.54
C ILE A 385 -16.98 11.77 7.13
N SER A 386 -15.89 12.20 6.47
CA SER A 386 -15.03 13.30 6.94
C SER A 386 -15.76 14.64 6.97
N ARG A 387 -16.59 14.95 5.97
CA ARG A 387 -17.41 16.18 5.97
C ARG A 387 -18.38 16.22 7.16
N HIS A 388 -18.90 15.08 7.60
CA HIS A 388 -19.81 15.01 8.75
C HIS A 388 -19.11 15.33 10.08
N ILE A 389 -17.80 15.08 10.20
CA ILE A 389 -17.01 15.39 11.41
C ILE A 389 -16.19 16.68 11.31
N GLY A 390 -16.27 17.40 10.19
CA GLY A 390 -15.45 18.60 9.95
C GLY A 390 -13.95 18.31 9.93
N SER A 391 -13.54 17.08 9.57
CA SER A 391 -12.14 16.66 9.52
C SER A 391 -11.60 16.73 8.11
N ASP A 392 -10.29 16.92 8.00
CA ASP A 392 -9.59 16.91 6.73
C ASP A 392 -9.66 15.51 6.07
N ILE A 393 -10.12 15.46 4.82
CA ILE A 393 -10.32 14.22 4.07
C ILE A 393 -8.98 13.51 3.83
N ALA A 394 -7.91 14.28 3.57
CA ALA A 394 -6.60 13.73 3.27
C ALA A 394 -5.98 13.07 4.52
N VAL A 395 -6.05 13.72 5.67
CA VAL A 395 -5.59 13.16 6.96
C VAL A 395 -6.39 11.90 7.31
N MET A 396 -7.70 11.87 7.08
CA MET A 396 -8.55 10.69 7.33
C MET A 396 -8.37 9.54 6.33
N MET A 397 -7.69 9.78 5.21
CA MET A 397 -7.35 8.73 4.24
C MET A 397 -6.13 7.90 4.66
N LEU A 398 -5.17 8.54 5.34
CA LEU A 398 -3.92 7.92 5.79
C LEU A 398 -4.09 6.62 6.58
N PRO A 399 -4.97 6.52 7.60
CA PRO A 399 -5.03 5.33 8.42
C PRO A 399 -5.59 4.15 7.64
N ILE A 400 -6.56 4.38 6.74
CA ILE A 400 -7.10 3.34 5.87
C ILE A 400 -6.03 2.90 4.86
N GLN A 401 -5.35 3.85 4.20
CA GLN A 401 -4.29 3.59 3.24
C GLN A 401 -3.12 2.78 3.86
N ILE A 402 -2.53 3.27 4.95
CA ILE A 402 -1.33 2.67 5.53
C ILE A 402 -1.65 1.31 6.18
N SER A 403 -2.87 1.13 6.69
CA SER A 403 -3.35 -0.17 7.18
C SER A 403 -3.33 -1.25 6.12
N ALA A 404 -3.64 -0.89 4.86
CA ALA A 404 -3.57 -1.83 3.75
C ALA A 404 -2.14 -2.36 3.56
N GLY A 405 -1.14 -1.49 3.60
CA GLY A 405 0.27 -1.87 3.46
C GLY A 405 0.79 -2.71 4.64
N ILE A 406 0.58 -2.23 5.86
CA ILE A 406 1.02 -2.91 7.09
C ILE A 406 0.35 -4.29 7.20
N GLY A 407 -0.97 -4.37 7.03
CA GLY A 407 -1.69 -5.64 7.10
C GLY A 407 -1.11 -6.67 6.12
N ARG A 408 -0.77 -6.24 4.90
CA ARG A 408 -0.23 -7.13 3.86
C ARG A 408 1.08 -7.78 4.30
N THR A 409 1.95 -7.01 4.94
CA THR A 409 3.24 -7.50 5.44
C THR A 409 3.15 -8.43 6.65
N LEU A 410 1.97 -8.50 7.28
CA LEU A 410 1.63 -9.45 8.32
C LEU A 410 0.86 -10.68 7.80
N SER A 411 0.74 -10.82 6.48
CA SER A 411 0.11 -11.97 5.86
C SER A 411 1.15 -12.99 5.38
N PRO A 412 1.15 -14.23 5.89
CA PRO A 412 2.08 -15.27 5.43
C PRO A 412 1.77 -15.76 4.00
N ILE A 413 0.60 -15.40 3.47
CA ILE A 413 0.17 -15.74 2.11
C ILE A 413 0.33 -14.59 1.13
N ALA A 414 0.83 -13.43 1.57
CA ALA A 414 1.11 -12.32 0.66
C ALA A 414 2.21 -12.72 -0.34
N GLY A 415 1.98 -12.45 -1.63
CA GLY A 415 2.91 -12.83 -2.69
C GLY A 415 4.34 -12.31 -2.48
N VAL A 416 4.48 -11.08 -1.99
CA VAL A 416 5.78 -10.49 -1.63
C VAL A 416 6.47 -11.25 -0.48
N ILE A 417 5.71 -11.67 0.54
CA ILE A 417 6.25 -12.42 1.69
C ILE A 417 6.66 -13.82 1.26
N ILE A 418 5.84 -14.50 0.44
CA ILE A 418 6.17 -15.82 -0.12
C ILE A 418 7.45 -15.74 -0.97
N ALA A 419 7.57 -14.71 -1.82
CA ALA A 419 8.72 -14.55 -2.69
C ALA A 419 10.01 -14.27 -1.90
N ILE A 420 9.94 -13.35 -0.92
CA ILE A 420 11.07 -13.06 -0.02
C ILE A 420 11.47 -14.31 0.77
N ALA A 421 10.50 -15.04 1.32
CA ALA A 421 10.72 -16.29 2.04
C ALA A 421 11.42 -17.35 1.19
N GLY A 422 10.94 -17.53 -0.06
CA GLY A 422 11.52 -18.47 -1.02
C GLY A 422 12.98 -18.16 -1.33
N ILE A 423 13.33 -16.90 -1.57
CA ILE A 423 14.73 -16.49 -1.84
C ILE A 423 15.59 -16.61 -0.58
N ALA A 424 15.06 -16.23 0.58
CA ALA A 424 15.79 -16.30 1.84
C ALA A 424 15.96 -17.73 2.38
N GLY A 425 15.19 -18.71 1.86
CA GLY A 425 15.16 -20.08 2.35
C GLY A 425 14.59 -20.21 3.77
N VAL A 426 13.60 -19.37 4.11
CA VAL A 426 12.93 -19.36 5.43
C VAL A 426 11.42 -19.52 5.26
N SER A 427 10.70 -19.87 6.33
CA SER A 427 9.24 -19.95 6.27
C SER A 427 8.60 -18.55 6.19
N PRO A 428 7.57 -18.33 5.34
CA PRO A 428 6.77 -17.10 5.35
C PRO A 428 6.22 -16.75 6.73
N VAL A 429 5.86 -17.77 7.51
CA VAL A 429 5.34 -17.60 8.87
C VAL A 429 6.40 -17.06 9.82
N ASP A 430 7.67 -17.43 9.64
CA ASP A 430 8.75 -16.95 10.49
C ASP A 430 9.12 -15.49 10.19
N ILE A 431 9.02 -15.09 8.92
CA ILE A 431 9.07 -13.68 8.53
C ILE A 431 7.96 -12.90 9.26
N VAL A 432 6.70 -13.35 9.16
CA VAL A 432 5.56 -12.66 9.79
C VAL A 432 5.69 -12.59 11.32
N LYS A 433 6.18 -13.66 11.98
CA LYS A 433 6.45 -13.62 13.43
C LYS A 433 7.46 -12.53 13.80
N ARG A 434 8.51 -12.38 13.00
CA ARG A 434 9.57 -11.39 13.20
C ARG A 434 9.15 -9.97 12.84
N THR A 435 8.16 -9.79 11.96
CA THR A 435 7.60 -8.47 11.58
C THR A 435 6.38 -8.06 12.42
N ALA A 436 5.72 -9.00 13.12
CA ALA A 436 4.51 -8.76 13.92
C ALA A 436 4.61 -7.56 14.86
N ILE A 437 5.62 -7.54 15.74
CA ILE A 437 5.79 -6.48 16.73
C ILE A 437 6.12 -5.13 16.07
N PRO A 438 7.13 -5.03 15.17
CA PRO A 438 7.42 -3.77 14.48
C PRO A 438 6.23 -3.20 13.72
N MET A 439 5.50 -4.03 12.98
CA MET A 439 4.37 -3.60 12.15
C MET A 439 3.16 -3.19 13.00
N LEU A 440 2.78 -3.98 14.01
CA LEU A 440 1.66 -3.63 14.90
C LEU A 440 1.97 -2.38 15.73
N GLY A 441 3.21 -2.24 16.21
CA GLY A 441 3.66 -1.03 16.90
C GLY A 441 3.60 0.20 16.00
N GLY A 442 4.14 0.09 14.78
CA GLY A 442 4.06 1.15 13.77
C GLY A 442 2.63 1.52 13.39
N TRP A 443 1.75 0.53 13.27
CA TRP A 443 0.33 0.71 12.96
C TRP A 443 -0.43 1.45 14.06
N LEU A 444 -0.23 1.07 15.32
CA LEU A 444 -0.80 1.79 16.46
C LEU A 444 -0.31 3.23 16.54
N LEU A 445 1.00 3.45 16.35
CA LEU A 445 1.57 4.79 16.34
C LEU A 445 0.98 5.63 15.21
N MET A 446 0.85 5.05 14.01
CA MET A 446 0.25 5.70 12.86
C MET A 446 -1.20 6.14 13.16
N ILE A 447 -2.01 5.27 13.75
CA ILE A 447 -3.38 5.61 14.15
C ILE A 447 -3.38 6.75 15.17
N ALA A 448 -2.56 6.65 16.21
CA ALA A 448 -2.47 7.67 17.25
C ALA A 448 -2.07 9.03 16.68
N LEU A 449 -1.03 9.09 15.82
CA LEU A 449 -0.57 10.34 15.21
C LEU A 449 -1.61 10.94 14.26
N THR A 450 -2.29 10.11 13.47
CA THR A 450 -3.33 10.56 12.54
C THR A 450 -4.51 11.18 13.30
N PHE A 451 -5.02 10.50 14.33
CA PHE A 451 -6.16 11.00 15.09
C PHE A 451 -5.78 12.16 16.03
N ALA A 452 -4.51 12.23 16.48
CA ALA A 452 -4.00 13.41 17.17
C ALA A 452 -3.99 14.64 16.27
N ARG A 453 -3.47 14.49 15.05
CA ARG A 453 -3.38 15.57 14.06
C ARG A 453 -4.76 16.10 13.63
N SER A 454 -5.75 15.22 13.54
CA SER A 454 -7.13 15.60 13.18
C SER A 454 -7.96 16.12 14.36
N GLY A 455 -7.41 16.19 15.58
CA GLY A 455 -8.14 16.65 16.76
C GLY A 455 -9.18 15.64 17.30
N HIS A 456 -9.16 14.39 16.83
CA HIS A 456 -10.14 13.36 17.20
C HIS A 456 -9.56 12.21 18.05
N LEU A 457 -8.32 12.33 18.57
CA LEU A 457 -7.66 11.27 19.32
C LEU A 457 -8.48 10.79 20.52
N LEU A 458 -9.07 11.71 21.28
CA LEU A 458 -9.85 11.38 22.47
C LEU A 458 -11.07 10.50 22.15
N ALA A 459 -11.67 10.68 20.96
CA ALA A 459 -12.82 9.89 20.54
C ALA A 459 -12.45 8.44 20.14
N VAL A 460 -11.17 8.20 19.84
CA VAL A 460 -10.63 6.91 19.37
C VAL A 460 -9.88 6.18 20.49
N LEU A 461 -9.42 6.92 21.51
CA LEU A 461 -8.61 6.41 22.62
C LEU A 461 -9.22 5.19 23.35
N PRO A 462 -10.54 5.16 23.67
CA PRO A 462 -11.16 3.98 24.29
C PRO A 462 -11.04 2.73 23.40
N TRP A 463 -11.23 2.89 22.09
CA TRP A 463 -11.11 1.80 21.12
C TRP A 463 -9.67 1.33 20.96
N LEU A 464 -8.70 2.25 20.98
CA LEU A 464 -7.28 1.91 20.99
C LEU A 464 -6.89 1.12 22.24
N ALA A 465 -7.41 1.50 23.42
CA ALA A 465 -7.16 0.75 24.64
C ALA A 465 -7.72 -0.67 24.56
N VAL A 466 -8.95 -0.84 24.03
CA VAL A 466 -9.54 -2.17 23.78
C VAL A 466 -8.69 -2.98 22.81
N LEU A 467 -8.22 -2.37 21.71
CA LEU A 467 -7.35 -3.05 20.74
C LEU A 467 -6.04 -3.53 21.37
N VAL A 468 -5.39 -2.69 22.18
CA VAL A 468 -4.16 -3.07 22.90
C VAL A 468 -4.44 -4.21 23.88
N LEU A 469 -5.54 -4.13 24.65
CA LEU A 469 -5.93 -5.20 25.57
C LEU A 469 -6.22 -6.52 24.86
N LEU A 470 -6.88 -6.49 23.69
CA LEU A 470 -7.13 -7.68 22.88
C LEU A 470 -5.83 -8.29 22.34
N MET A 471 -4.88 -7.46 21.88
CA MET A 471 -3.58 -7.94 21.42
C MET A 471 -2.76 -8.57 22.54
N VAL A 472 -2.71 -7.91 23.71
CA VAL A 472 -1.98 -8.40 24.89
C VAL A 472 -2.66 -9.66 25.45
N GLY A 473 -3.99 -9.65 25.57
CA GLY A 473 -4.79 -10.78 26.02
C GLY A 473 -4.66 -12.00 25.11
N GLY A 474 -4.68 -11.79 23.80
CA GLY A 474 -4.45 -12.84 22.80
C GLY A 474 -3.06 -13.47 22.92
N TYR A 475 -2.02 -12.66 23.14
CA TYR A 475 -0.66 -13.13 23.39
C TYR A 475 -0.57 -14.03 24.65
N PHE A 476 -1.15 -13.58 25.77
CA PHE A 476 -1.15 -14.37 27.01
C PHE A 476 -1.98 -15.66 26.89
N TRP A 477 -3.13 -15.61 26.21
CA TRP A 477 -3.96 -16.78 25.96
C TRP A 477 -3.22 -17.83 25.12
N GLN A 478 -2.56 -17.40 24.04
CA GLN A 478 -1.77 -18.29 23.20
C GLN A 478 -0.58 -18.91 23.95
N ARG A 479 0.07 -18.14 24.84
CA ARG A 479 1.17 -18.63 25.68
C ARG A 479 0.70 -19.68 26.69
N ARG A 480 -0.45 -19.46 27.35
CA ARG A 480 -1.06 -20.44 28.26
C ARG A 480 -1.46 -21.73 27.52
N ARG A 481 -2.05 -21.62 26.33
CA ARG A 481 -2.45 -22.78 25.52
C ARG A 481 -1.24 -23.63 25.07
N LYS A 482 -0.13 -22.98 24.70
CA LYS A 482 1.14 -23.67 24.41
C LYS A 482 1.75 -24.35 25.63
N GLN A 483 1.63 -23.77 26.83
CA GLN A 483 2.06 -24.42 28.07
C GLN A 483 1.18 -25.63 28.41
N GLN A 484 -0.14 -25.56 28.21
CA GLN A 484 -1.04 -26.69 28.44
C GLN A 484 -0.80 -27.86 27.48
N LEU A 485 -0.47 -27.59 26.21
CA LEU A 485 -0.13 -28.60 25.21
C LEU A 485 1.28 -29.19 25.37
N ALA A 486 2.14 -28.60 26.20
CA ALA A 486 3.47 -29.12 26.51
C ALA A 486 3.51 -29.98 27.79
N VAL A 487 2.37 -30.06 28.49
CA VAL A 487 2.18 -30.85 29.73
C VAL A 487 1.34 -32.11 29.44
N GLN A 488 0.89 -32.29 28.19
CA GLN A 488 0.34 -33.54 27.63
C GLN A 488 1.37 -34.12 26.67
#